data_AF-A0A6G1SK77-F1
#
_entry.id   AF-A0A6G1SK77-F1
#
_cell.length_a   1.000
_cell.length_b   1.000
_cell.length_c   1.000
_cell.angle_alpha   90.00
_cell.angle_beta   90.00
_cell.angle_gamma   90.00
#
_symmetry.space_group_name_H-M   'P 1'
#
loop_
_entity.id
_entity.type
_entity.pdbx_description
1 polymer ?
#
loop_
_entity_poly.entity_id
_entity_poly.type
_entity_poly.pdbx_seq_one_letter_code
_entity_poly.pdbx_strand_id
1 'polypeptide(L)'
;SQPQEQPQPQEQSQPLEQPQPESQEQPQQQEQQQQQEQQLQTQEDQLTHSEPPKTHDEHQVPVEPSKLESALPMSYLRQGEDGGVRLRIITPMKRPEDDCERVINLEQICGQLKDGLDVIPTDINEDECREQLQVNPVSYVEPPPFGSHLPIKDSTFANLSKKDSEVLLEIYGSETGFDYAESLQCFAGGTNYSGRMVDSLLNLLTDGEHKKVAEDEVQKQLDEIDTLLNELKKVQERRLSSSPSPVEPDEEETKLADEVIQKMTKLIKDKAKPGEICDSSAIFKALGVDLIK
;
A
#
# COMPACT_ATOMS: atom_id res chain seq x y z
N SER A 1 23.35 -66.86 32.46
CA SER A 1 23.70 -65.72 31.60
C SER A 1 22.46 -65.31 30.84
N GLN A 2 22.04 -64.04 30.97
CA GLN A 2 21.05 -63.43 30.06
C GLN A 2 21.62 -63.40 28.63
N PRO A 3 20.76 -63.19 27.62
CA PRO A 3 20.45 -61.81 27.21
C PRO A 3 18.95 -61.51 27.04
N GLN A 4 18.66 -60.21 27.01
CA GLN A 4 17.38 -59.51 26.94
C GLN A 4 16.70 -59.58 25.56
N GLU A 5 15.36 -59.48 25.53
CA GLU A 5 14.63 -58.85 24.43
C GLU A 5 13.35 -58.16 24.95
N GLN A 6 13.06 -56.97 24.41
CA GLN A 6 11.90 -56.10 24.69
C GLN A 6 10.66 -56.51 23.86
N PRO A 7 9.44 -56.03 24.18
CA PRO A 7 8.18 -56.63 23.72
C PRO A 7 7.55 -55.97 22.47
N GLN A 8 6.67 -56.74 21.82
CA GLN A 8 5.78 -56.37 20.71
C GLN A 8 4.65 -55.41 21.12
N PRO A 9 3.93 -54.84 20.12
CA PRO A 9 2.46 -54.82 20.17
C PRO A 9 1.80 -55.37 18.88
N GLN A 10 0.69 -56.09 19.05
CA GLN A 10 -0.26 -56.44 18.00
C GLN A 10 -1.67 -55.88 18.31
N GLU A 11 -2.39 -55.60 17.22
CA GLU A 11 -3.74 -55.06 17.03
C GLU A 11 -4.88 -55.62 17.91
N GLN A 12 -5.96 -54.82 18.06
CA GLN A 12 -7.36 -55.13 17.66
C GLN A 12 -8.31 -54.01 18.15
N SER A 13 -8.99 -53.28 17.26
CA SER A 13 -10.37 -53.51 16.74
C SER A 13 -11.51 -53.13 17.71
N GLN A 14 -12.41 -52.26 17.23
CA GLN A 14 -13.62 -51.71 17.86
C GLN A 14 -14.62 -52.77 18.36
N PRO A 15 -15.68 -52.41 19.13
CA PRO A 15 -16.97 -52.19 18.44
C PRO A 15 -18.04 -51.27 19.10
N LEU A 16 -18.97 -50.82 18.23
CA LEU A 16 -20.45 -50.73 18.35
C LEU A 16 -21.15 -49.53 19.05
N GLU A 17 -22.27 -49.14 18.41
CA GLU A 17 -23.09 -47.94 18.53
C GLU A 17 -24.54 -48.28 18.96
N GLN A 18 -25.27 -47.24 19.46
CA GLN A 18 -26.73 -47.02 19.62
C GLN A 18 -27.30 -46.96 21.06
N PRO A 19 -28.45 -46.29 21.33
CA PRO A 19 -28.97 -44.99 20.86
C PRO A 19 -29.50 -44.10 22.04
N GLN A 20 -29.80 -42.80 21.83
CA GLN A 20 -30.51 -41.94 22.82
C GLN A 20 -31.80 -41.31 22.25
N PRO A 21 -32.83 -41.05 23.09
CA PRO A 21 -34.20 -40.78 22.65
C PRO A 21 -34.55 -39.29 22.46
N GLU A 22 -35.54 -39.04 21.61
CA GLU A 22 -36.26 -37.77 21.45
C GLU A 22 -37.02 -37.36 22.73
N SER A 23 -37.02 -36.05 23.05
CA SER A 23 -38.05 -35.39 23.86
C SER A 23 -38.07 -33.85 23.70
N GLN A 24 -39.09 -33.37 22.97
CA GLN A 24 -39.97 -32.21 23.22
C GLN A 24 -39.34 -30.81 23.48
N GLU A 25 -39.38 -29.97 22.45
CA GLU A 25 -39.21 -28.51 22.50
C GLU A 25 -40.36 -27.82 23.26
N GLN A 26 -39.98 -26.83 24.09
CA GLN A 26 -40.90 -25.97 24.84
C GLN A 26 -41.23 -24.68 24.06
N PRO A 27 -42.48 -24.18 24.10
CA PRO A 27 -42.93 -22.98 23.38
C PRO A 27 -42.37 -21.64 23.91
N GLN A 28 -41.49 -21.65 24.92
CA GLN A 28 -40.96 -20.42 25.54
C GLN A 28 -39.87 -19.71 24.74
N GLN A 29 -39.14 -20.41 23.87
CA GLN A 29 -38.09 -19.77 23.06
C GLN A 29 -38.66 -18.96 21.89
N GLN A 30 -39.82 -19.36 21.34
CA GLN A 30 -40.44 -18.69 20.21
C GLN A 30 -41.09 -17.35 20.59
N GLU A 31 -41.64 -17.27 21.81
CA GLU A 31 -42.23 -16.03 22.34
C GLU A 31 -41.15 -14.99 22.68
N GLN A 32 -39.94 -15.45 23.04
CA GLN A 32 -38.81 -14.58 23.35
C GLN A 32 -38.17 -14.00 22.08
N GLN A 33 -38.14 -14.75 20.97
CA GLN A 33 -37.73 -14.23 19.66
C GLN A 33 -38.70 -13.19 19.10
N GLN A 34 -40.02 -13.41 19.22
CA GLN A 34 -41.01 -12.43 18.75
C GLN A 34 -40.98 -11.11 19.54
N GLN A 35 -40.67 -11.15 20.84
CA GLN A 35 -40.49 -9.94 21.64
C GLN A 35 -39.20 -9.20 21.27
N GLN A 36 -38.16 -9.91 20.82
CA GLN A 36 -36.91 -9.31 20.38
C GLN A 36 -37.06 -8.63 19.01
N GLU A 37 -37.81 -9.25 18.08
CA GLU A 37 -38.12 -8.64 16.77
C GLU A 37 -38.98 -7.38 16.90
N GLN A 38 -39.99 -7.37 17.79
CA GLN A 38 -40.79 -6.17 18.05
C GLN A 38 -39.98 -5.02 18.67
N GLN A 39 -38.94 -5.33 19.46
CA GLN A 39 -38.04 -4.31 20.01
C GLN A 39 -37.08 -3.71 18.95
N LEU A 40 -36.60 -4.51 18.00
CA LEU A 40 -35.79 -3.98 16.88
C LEU A 40 -36.63 -3.06 15.99
N GLN A 41 -37.89 -3.43 15.71
CA GLN A 41 -38.75 -2.64 14.83
C GLN A 41 -39.20 -1.32 15.45
N THR A 42 -39.32 -1.27 16.78
CA THR A 42 -39.61 -0.02 17.53
C THR A 42 -38.39 0.90 17.61
N GLN A 43 -37.16 0.37 17.46
CA GLN A 43 -35.93 1.18 17.42
C GLN A 43 -35.66 1.80 16.04
N GLU A 44 -36.02 1.13 14.95
CA GLU A 44 -35.77 1.64 13.59
C GLU A 44 -36.69 2.81 13.21
N ASP A 45 -37.92 2.86 13.73
CA ASP A 45 -38.90 3.92 13.45
C ASP A 45 -38.58 5.26 14.16
N GLN A 46 -37.63 5.29 15.10
CA GLN A 46 -37.22 6.52 15.80
C GLN A 46 -35.96 7.18 15.22
N LEU A 47 -35.34 6.62 14.18
CA LEU A 47 -34.07 7.12 13.63
C LEU A 47 -34.20 8.02 12.39
N THR A 48 -35.41 8.30 11.89
CA THR A 48 -35.60 8.97 10.59
C THR A 48 -36.12 10.40 10.61
N HIS A 49 -36.25 11.04 11.79
CA HIS A 49 -36.57 12.47 11.84
C HIS A 49 -35.74 13.22 12.89
N SER A 50 -34.55 13.69 12.51
CA SER A 50 -33.91 14.81 13.19
C SER A 50 -33.24 15.79 12.21
N GLU A 51 -33.76 17.00 12.28
CA GLU A 51 -33.39 18.23 11.58
C GLU A 51 -32.01 18.74 12.06
N PRO A 52 -31.20 19.40 11.22
CA PRO A 52 -29.85 19.81 11.60
C PRO A 52 -29.85 20.96 12.64
N PRO A 53 -28.90 20.98 13.60
CA PRO A 53 -28.93 21.93 14.71
C PRO A 53 -28.49 23.34 14.31
N LYS A 54 -29.26 24.32 14.77
CA LYS A 54 -28.87 25.74 14.87
C LYS A 54 -28.08 25.91 16.18
N THR A 55 -26.82 26.33 16.09
CA THR A 55 -26.04 26.81 17.24
C THR A 55 -25.94 28.33 17.16
N HIS A 56 -26.69 29.03 18.01
CA HIS A 56 -26.35 30.38 18.46
C HIS A 56 -25.92 30.26 19.91
N ASP A 57 -24.65 30.52 20.18
CA ASP A 57 -24.18 30.87 21.51
C ASP A 57 -23.29 32.10 21.38
N GLU A 58 -23.65 33.15 22.11
CA GLU A 58 -22.98 34.44 22.13
C GLU A 58 -21.67 34.34 22.89
N HIS A 59 -20.54 34.56 22.22
CA HIS A 59 -19.34 35.06 22.88
C HIS A 59 -18.74 36.17 22.02
N GLN A 60 -18.89 37.40 22.51
CA GLN A 60 -18.28 38.60 21.95
C GLN A 60 -16.76 38.56 22.17
N VAL A 61 -16.00 38.50 21.07
CA VAL A 61 -14.60 38.90 21.04
C VAL A 61 -14.43 39.88 19.87
N PRO A 62 -14.02 41.14 20.09
CA PRO A 62 -13.85 42.11 19.02
C PRO A 62 -12.52 41.85 18.31
N VAL A 63 -12.57 41.45 17.04
CA VAL A 63 -11.39 41.49 16.15
C VAL A 63 -11.83 42.01 14.78
N GLU A 64 -11.26 43.17 14.44
CA GLU A 64 -11.33 43.90 13.17
C GLU A 64 -11.15 42.97 11.95
N PRO A 65 -11.96 43.11 10.88
CA PRO A 65 -11.81 42.28 9.69
C PRO A 65 -10.57 42.67 8.88
N SER A 66 -9.61 41.73 8.85
CA SER A 66 -8.55 41.66 7.86
C SER A 66 -9.14 41.46 6.47
N LYS A 67 -8.76 42.38 5.57
CA LYS A 67 -9.23 42.47 4.19
C LYS A 67 -8.37 41.56 3.32
N LEU A 68 -8.93 40.45 2.84
CA LEU A 68 -8.42 39.71 1.70
C LEU A 68 -9.56 38.90 1.08
N GLU A 69 -10.40 39.58 0.30
CA GLU A 69 -11.22 38.91 -0.71
C GLU A 69 -10.53 39.04 -2.06
N SER A 70 -10.32 37.88 -2.65
CA SER A 70 -10.00 37.64 -4.04
C SER A 70 -10.93 38.41 -4.97
N ALA A 71 -10.43 39.47 -5.58
CA ALA A 71 -10.95 39.96 -6.84
C ALA A 71 -9.85 40.75 -7.51
N LEU A 72 -9.23 40.18 -8.55
CA LEU A 72 -8.47 40.99 -9.50
C LEU A 72 -9.42 42.11 -9.99
N PRO A 73 -9.13 43.40 -9.75
CA PRO A 73 -10.01 44.49 -10.11
C PRO A 73 -9.84 44.76 -11.62
N MET A 74 -10.42 43.88 -12.44
CA MET A 74 -10.30 43.91 -13.91
C MET A 74 -11.09 45.04 -14.59
N SER A 75 -11.61 46.00 -13.83
CA SER A 75 -11.79 47.38 -14.28
C SER A 75 -12.26 48.22 -13.08
N TYR A 76 -11.60 49.35 -12.83
CA TYR A 76 -12.12 50.36 -11.91
C TYR A 76 -12.18 51.70 -12.63
N LEU A 77 -13.26 52.42 -12.36
CA LEU A 77 -13.57 53.71 -12.94
C LEU A 77 -12.89 54.79 -12.09
N ARG A 78 -11.80 55.39 -12.57
CA ARG A 78 -11.09 56.45 -11.83
C ARG A 78 -11.57 57.82 -12.29
N GLN A 79 -12.07 58.64 -11.37
CA GLN A 79 -12.32 60.06 -11.62
C GLN A 79 -11.01 60.84 -11.45
N GLY A 80 -10.62 61.57 -12.49
CA GLY A 80 -9.50 62.51 -12.41
C GLY A 80 -9.92 63.78 -11.69
N GLU A 81 -8.95 64.54 -11.19
CA GLU A 81 -9.19 65.78 -10.43
C GLU A 81 -9.92 66.85 -11.27
N ASP A 82 -9.82 66.77 -12.60
CA ASP A 82 -10.55 67.62 -13.56
C ASP A 82 -12.03 67.20 -13.76
N GLY A 83 -12.56 66.29 -12.93
CA GLY A 83 -13.93 65.78 -13.00
C GLY A 83 -14.18 64.74 -14.10
N GLY A 84 -13.24 64.54 -15.02
CA GLY A 84 -13.32 63.55 -16.10
C GLY A 84 -13.12 62.11 -15.60
N VAL A 85 -13.98 61.20 -16.05
CA VAL A 85 -14.00 59.80 -15.59
C VAL A 85 -13.32 58.90 -16.62
N ARG A 86 -12.35 58.07 -16.20
CA ARG A 86 -11.64 57.12 -17.08
C ARG A 86 -11.82 55.68 -16.60
N LEU A 87 -12.34 54.83 -17.48
CA LEU A 87 -12.42 53.38 -17.29
C LEU A 87 -11.25 52.72 -18.01
N ARG A 88 -10.40 51.97 -17.29
CA ARG A 88 -9.33 51.19 -17.92
C ARG A 88 -9.86 49.79 -18.24
N ILE A 89 -10.28 49.61 -19.49
CA ILE A 89 -10.67 48.30 -20.02
C ILE A 89 -9.39 47.63 -20.53
N ILE A 90 -8.96 46.55 -19.86
CA ILE A 90 -7.86 45.73 -20.34
C ILE A 90 -8.49 44.62 -21.18
N THR A 91 -8.57 44.84 -22.49
CA THR A 91 -8.87 43.76 -23.42
C THR A 91 -7.66 42.84 -23.49
N PRO A 92 -7.76 41.51 -23.27
CA PRO A 92 -6.67 40.59 -23.56
C PRO A 92 -6.46 40.61 -25.08
N MET A 93 -5.54 41.46 -25.53
CA MET A 93 -5.18 41.54 -26.93
C MET A 93 -4.30 40.33 -27.22
N LYS A 94 -4.91 39.21 -27.63
CA LYS A 94 -4.17 38.15 -28.32
C LYS A 94 -3.67 38.74 -29.62
N ARG A 95 -2.39 39.09 -29.72
CA ARG A 95 -1.75 39.11 -31.04
C ARG A 95 -1.62 37.67 -31.51
N PRO A 96 -1.68 37.38 -32.81
CA PRO A 96 -1.43 36.04 -33.34
C PRO A 96 -0.02 35.52 -33.01
N GLU A 97 0.87 36.39 -32.52
CA GLU A 97 2.23 36.06 -32.06
C GLU A 97 2.31 35.74 -30.56
N ASP A 98 1.26 36.06 -29.79
CA ASP A 98 1.14 35.80 -28.35
C ASP A 98 0.44 34.44 -28.06
N ASP A 99 0.04 33.68 -29.10
CA ASP A 99 -0.46 32.30 -28.96
C ASP A 99 0.67 31.29 -28.72
N CYS A 100 1.93 31.70 -28.89
CA CYS A 100 3.10 30.90 -28.59
C CYS A 100 3.62 31.31 -27.21
N GLU A 101 3.17 30.60 -26.17
CA GLU A 101 3.85 30.63 -24.87
C GLU A 101 5.35 30.45 -25.12
N ARG A 102 6.17 31.40 -24.64
CA ARG A 102 7.61 31.31 -24.83
C ARG A 102 8.08 30.07 -24.06
N VAL A 103 8.51 29.04 -24.80
CA VAL A 103 9.17 27.89 -24.20
C VAL A 103 10.50 28.37 -23.62
N ILE A 104 10.59 28.37 -22.29
CA ILE A 104 11.79 28.73 -21.54
C ILE A 104 12.38 27.41 -21.03
N ASN A 105 13.69 27.23 -21.21
CA ASN A 105 14.37 26.06 -20.63
C ASN A 105 14.50 26.24 -19.11
N LEU A 106 14.44 25.15 -18.36
CA LEU A 106 14.57 25.18 -16.90
C LEU A 106 15.85 25.87 -16.42
N GLU A 107 16.94 25.79 -17.18
CA GLU A 107 18.19 26.52 -16.92
C GLU A 107 17.97 28.04 -16.84
N GLN A 108 17.13 28.60 -17.69
CA GLN A 108 16.86 30.05 -17.72
C GLN A 108 16.04 30.52 -16.51
N ILE A 109 15.35 29.59 -15.83
CA ILE A 109 14.55 29.86 -14.63
C ILE A 109 15.36 29.56 -13.36
N CYS A 110 16.07 28.44 -13.32
CA CYS A 110 16.73 27.91 -12.12
C CYS A 110 18.24 28.16 -12.06
N GLY A 111 18.87 28.60 -13.15
CA GLY A 111 20.33 28.73 -13.25
C GLY A 111 21.04 27.39 -13.43
N GLN A 112 22.38 27.43 -13.38
CA GLN A 112 23.20 26.21 -13.47
C GLN A 112 23.05 25.37 -12.20
N LEU A 113 22.96 24.04 -12.38
CA LEU A 113 22.87 23.08 -11.28
C LEU A 113 24.17 23.13 -10.46
N LYS A 114 24.05 23.26 -9.14
CA LYS A 114 25.20 23.13 -8.22
C LYS A 114 25.48 21.64 -7.99
N ASP A 115 26.75 21.27 -7.91
CA ASP A 115 27.15 19.90 -7.60
C ASP A 115 26.53 19.44 -6.27
N GLY A 116 25.85 18.29 -6.29
CA GLY A 116 25.26 17.68 -5.11
C GLY A 116 26.32 17.08 -4.18
N LEU A 117 25.92 16.77 -2.95
CA LEU A 117 26.76 16.03 -2.00
C LEU A 117 26.59 14.53 -2.25
N ASP A 118 27.71 13.81 -2.46
CA ASP A 118 27.76 12.36 -2.75
C ASP A 118 27.78 11.49 -1.48
N VAL A 119 27.50 12.07 -0.31
CA VAL A 119 27.60 11.38 0.98
C VAL A 119 26.32 11.64 1.77
N ILE A 120 25.69 10.55 2.23
CA ILE A 120 24.60 10.62 3.22
C ILE A 120 25.15 11.36 4.44
N PRO A 121 24.48 12.42 4.93
CA PRO A 121 24.94 13.13 6.11
C PRO A 121 25.22 12.15 7.24
N THR A 122 26.45 12.13 7.76
CA THR A 122 26.88 11.24 8.85
C THR A 122 26.13 11.48 10.16
N ASP A 123 25.31 12.52 10.21
CA ASP A 123 24.53 12.94 11.37
C ASP A 123 23.20 12.18 11.51
N ILE A 124 22.87 11.29 10.57
CA ILE A 124 21.66 10.45 10.63
C ILE A 124 21.98 9.17 11.40
N ASN A 125 21.52 9.08 12.65
CA ASN A 125 21.64 7.88 13.46
C ASN A 125 20.58 6.85 13.02
N GLU A 126 20.97 5.86 12.21
CA GLU A 126 20.05 4.80 11.75
C GLU A 126 19.40 4.03 12.91
N ASP A 127 20.10 3.89 14.04
CA ASP A 127 19.58 3.22 15.24
C ASP A 127 18.44 4.02 15.89
N GLU A 128 18.54 5.35 15.92
CA GLU A 128 17.47 6.24 16.41
C GLU A 128 16.24 6.14 15.49
N CYS A 129 16.44 6.04 14.18
CA CYS A 129 15.35 5.82 13.24
C CYS A 129 14.68 4.45 13.43
N ARG A 130 15.45 3.40 13.73
CA ARG A 130 14.91 2.06 14.01
C ARG A 130 14.09 2.03 15.30
N GLU A 131 14.56 2.68 16.35
CA GLU A 131 13.83 2.80 17.62
C GLU A 131 12.51 3.56 17.45
N GLN A 132 12.49 4.63 16.65
CA GLN A 132 11.29 5.39 16.35
C GLN A 132 10.27 4.64 15.48
N LEU A 133 10.73 3.69 14.65
CA LEU A 133 9.90 2.88 13.76
C LEU A 133 9.39 1.58 14.40
N GLN A 134 9.80 1.27 15.64
CA GLN A 134 9.37 0.07 16.34
C GLN A 134 7.87 0.14 16.70
N VAL A 135 7.13 -0.92 16.36
CA VAL A 135 5.70 -1.03 16.67
C VAL A 135 5.52 -1.68 18.04
N ASN A 136 4.99 -0.91 19.00
CA ASN A 136 4.71 -1.38 20.36
C ASN A 136 3.18 -1.48 20.60
N PRO A 137 2.61 -2.68 20.81
CA PRO A 137 1.19 -2.84 21.12
C PRO A 137 0.85 -2.45 22.56
N VAL A 138 -0.45 -2.25 22.84
CA VAL A 138 -0.96 -2.02 24.20
C VAL A 138 -0.69 -3.25 25.08
N SER A 139 -0.20 -3.03 26.30
CA SER A 139 0.08 -4.10 27.26
C SER A 139 -1.19 -4.48 28.04
N TYR A 140 -1.37 -5.79 28.27
CA TYR A 140 -2.50 -6.36 28.98
C TYR A 140 -2.00 -7.06 30.25
N VAL A 141 -2.57 -6.69 31.39
CA VAL A 141 -2.28 -7.33 32.67
C VAL A 141 -3.44 -8.26 33.02
N GLU A 142 -3.11 -9.49 33.40
CA GLU A 142 -4.12 -10.44 33.90
C GLU A 142 -4.76 -9.90 35.18
N PRO A 143 -6.09 -9.70 35.21
CA PRO A 143 -6.75 -9.21 36.41
C PRO A 143 -6.73 -10.28 37.51
N PRO A 144 -6.54 -9.88 38.79
CA PRO A 144 -6.69 -10.80 39.89
C PRO A 144 -8.15 -11.29 40.03
N PRO A 145 -8.39 -12.44 40.69
CA PRO A 145 -9.74 -12.91 40.98
C PRO A 145 -10.55 -11.82 41.70
N PHE A 146 -11.77 -11.53 41.21
CA PHE A 146 -12.66 -10.44 41.67
C PHE A 146 -12.19 -9.00 41.33
N GLY A 147 -11.22 -8.82 40.43
CA GLY A 147 -10.66 -7.52 40.04
C GLY A 147 -11.13 -6.96 38.70
N SER A 148 -12.37 -7.21 38.27
CA SER A 148 -12.88 -6.81 36.94
C SER A 148 -12.88 -5.30 36.66
N HIS A 149 -12.84 -4.47 37.70
CA HIS A 149 -12.87 -3.00 37.60
C HIS A 149 -11.49 -2.36 37.67
N LEU A 150 -10.41 -3.15 37.79
CA LEU A 150 -9.05 -2.60 37.83
C LEU A 150 -8.58 -2.22 36.42
N PRO A 151 -7.70 -1.22 36.28
CA PRO A 151 -7.03 -0.93 35.02
C PRO A 151 -6.21 -2.14 34.58
N ILE A 152 -6.65 -2.81 33.52
CA ILE A 152 -5.98 -3.99 32.92
C ILE A 152 -5.19 -3.65 31.65
N LYS A 153 -5.26 -2.38 31.20
CA LYS A 153 -4.65 -1.90 29.97
C LYS A 153 -3.61 -0.84 30.30
N ASP A 154 -2.42 -0.99 29.74
CA ASP A 154 -1.35 0.00 29.83
C ASP A 154 -0.91 0.44 28.42
N SER A 155 -1.10 1.72 28.13
CA SER A 155 -0.76 2.35 26.85
C SER A 155 0.45 3.30 26.95
N THR A 156 1.16 3.35 28.09
CA THR A 156 2.23 4.33 28.34
C THR A 156 3.38 4.24 27.33
N PHE A 157 3.65 3.04 26.80
CA PHE A 157 4.71 2.79 25.83
C PHE A 157 4.19 2.26 24.48
N ALA A 158 2.87 2.31 24.26
CA ALA A 158 2.24 1.75 23.06
C ALA A 158 2.17 2.79 21.93
N ASN A 159 2.56 2.37 20.74
CA ASN A 159 2.45 3.14 19.50
C ASN A 159 1.18 2.78 18.70
N LEU A 160 0.50 1.70 19.11
CA LEU A 160 -0.76 1.26 18.50
C LEU A 160 -1.97 1.62 19.36
N SER A 161 -3.11 1.83 18.70
CA SER A 161 -4.36 1.98 19.43
C SER A 161 -4.76 0.65 20.08
N LYS A 162 -5.63 0.74 21.10
CA LYS A 162 -6.22 -0.43 21.75
C LYS A 162 -6.87 -1.36 20.73
N LYS A 163 -7.66 -0.79 19.80
CA LYS A 163 -8.40 -1.56 18.79
C LYS A 163 -7.44 -2.30 17.88
N ASP A 164 -6.39 -1.62 17.40
CA ASP A 164 -5.41 -2.22 16.49
C ASP A 164 -4.61 -3.33 17.18
N SER A 165 -4.27 -3.12 18.46
CA SER A 165 -3.60 -4.15 19.28
C SER A 165 -4.50 -5.37 19.52
N GLU A 166 -5.81 -5.18 19.74
CA GLU A 166 -6.79 -6.28 19.89
C GLU A 166 -6.94 -7.06 18.57
N VAL A 167 -6.99 -6.37 17.43
CA VAL A 167 -7.04 -6.99 16.10
C VAL A 167 -5.79 -7.83 15.84
N LEU A 168 -4.60 -7.33 16.19
CA LEU A 168 -3.36 -8.10 16.06
C LEU A 168 -3.35 -9.34 16.96
N LEU A 169 -3.86 -9.22 18.19
CA LEU A 169 -3.99 -10.36 19.11
C LEU A 169 -5.02 -11.38 18.60
N GLU A 170 -6.09 -10.94 17.95
CA GLU A 170 -7.09 -11.83 17.35
C GLU A 170 -6.52 -12.59 16.14
N ILE A 171 -5.85 -11.88 15.24
CA ILE A 171 -5.31 -12.45 14.00
C ILE A 171 -4.09 -13.33 14.28
N TYR A 172 -3.17 -12.89 15.15
CA TYR A 172 -1.88 -13.54 15.36
C TYR A 172 -1.68 -14.13 16.76
N GLY A 173 -2.60 -13.92 17.70
CA GLY A 173 -2.49 -14.48 19.06
C GLY A 173 -2.85 -15.96 19.14
N SER A 174 -3.47 -16.52 18.10
CA SER A 174 -3.67 -17.96 17.98
C SER A 174 -2.48 -18.62 17.27
N GLU A 175 -2.14 -19.84 17.67
CA GLU A 175 -1.04 -20.62 17.08
C GLU A 175 -1.23 -20.85 15.58
N THR A 176 -2.48 -20.98 15.12
CA THR A 176 -2.86 -21.13 13.70
C THR A 176 -3.19 -19.82 13.00
N GLY A 177 -3.11 -18.69 13.72
CA GLY A 177 -3.48 -17.37 13.20
C GLY A 177 -2.57 -16.91 12.07
N PHE A 178 -1.29 -17.25 12.16
CA PHE A 178 -0.31 -17.00 11.10
C PHE A 178 -0.68 -17.74 9.80
N ASP A 179 -0.95 -19.05 9.88
CA ASP A 179 -1.30 -19.87 8.71
C ASP A 179 -2.60 -19.37 8.05
N TYR A 180 -3.56 -18.92 8.86
CA TYR A 180 -4.81 -18.34 8.37
C TYR A 180 -4.57 -17.02 7.63
N ALA A 181 -3.75 -16.12 8.18
CA ALA A 181 -3.40 -14.85 7.56
C ALA A 181 -2.63 -15.05 6.24
N GLU A 182 -1.69 -16.01 6.20
CA GLU A 182 -0.95 -16.37 4.99
C GLU A 182 -1.90 -16.90 3.89
N SER A 183 -2.84 -17.77 4.27
CA SER A 183 -3.85 -18.30 3.36
C SER A 183 -4.73 -17.19 2.76
N LEU A 184 -5.17 -16.23 3.59
CA LEU A 184 -5.98 -15.09 3.12
C LEU A 184 -5.17 -14.16 2.20
N GLN A 185 -3.89 -13.95 2.48
CA GLN A 185 -3.00 -13.19 1.60
C GLN A 185 -2.82 -13.88 0.25
N CYS A 186 -2.61 -15.20 0.24
CA CYS A 186 -2.54 -16.00 -0.98
C CYS A 186 -3.85 -15.95 -1.79
N PHE A 187 -5.00 -15.90 -1.11
CA PHE A 187 -6.30 -15.75 -1.74
C PHE A 187 -6.47 -14.36 -2.39
N ALA A 188 -6.13 -13.29 -1.65
CA ALA A 188 -6.23 -11.91 -2.14
C ALA A 188 -5.24 -11.62 -3.29
N GLY A 189 -4.05 -12.24 -3.30
CA GLY A 189 -3.04 -12.12 -4.35
C GLY A 189 -3.40 -12.81 -5.69
N GLY A 190 -4.58 -13.39 -5.78
CA GLY A 190 -5.07 -14.12 -6.96
C GLY A 190 -4.70 -15.60 -6.92
N THR A 191 -5.70 -16.45 -7.08
CA THR A 191 -5.54 -17.90 -6.91
C THR A 191 -4.91 -18.55 -8.14
N ASN A 192 -3.62 -18.89 -8.05
CA ASN A 192 -2.96 -19.87 -8.94
C ASN A 192 -2.91 -21.26 -8.29
N TYR A 193 -3.92 -21.64 -7.51
CA TYR A 193 -3.93 -22.87 -6.72
C TYR A 193 -3.73 -24.12 -7.60
N SER A 194 -4.45 -24.20 -8.72
CA SER A 194 -4.33 -25.29 -9.67
C SER A 194 -2.95 -25.35 -10.33
N GLY A 195 -2.37 -24.20 -10.71
CA GLY A 195 -1.01 -24.13 -11.26
C GLY A 195 0.04 -24.65 -10.28
N ARG A 196 0.03 -24.14 -9.04
CA ARG A 196 0.95 -24.58 -7.98
C ARG A 196 0.81 -26.08 -7.68
N MET A 197 -0.42 -26.60 -7.66
CA MET A 197 -0.66 -28.02 -7.43
C MET A 197 -0.13 -28.88 -8.58
N VAL A 198 -0.35 -28.46 -9.84
CA VAL A 198 0.19 -29.14 -11.03
C VAL A 198 1.72 -29.11 -11.01
N ASP A 199 2.34 -27.96 -10.72
CA ASP A 199 3.79 -27.84 -10.63
C ASP A 199 4.37 -28.74 -9.53
N SER A 200 3.67 -28.85 -8.40
CA SER A 200 4.05 -29.74 -7.29
C SER A 200 3.95 -31.21 -7.68
N LEU A 201 2.90 -31.60 -8.40
CA LEU A 201 2.73 -32.96 -8.92
C LEU A 201 3.76 -33.30 -9.99
N LEU A 202 4.02 -32.39 -10.92
CA LEU A 202 5.06 -32.57 -11.94
C LEU A 202 6.43 -32.68 -11.27
N ASN A 203 6.72 -31.88 -10.25
CA ASN A 203 7.96 -32.03 -9.49
C ASN A 203 8.05 -33.38 -8.77
N LEU A 204 6.96 -33.88 -8.20
CA LEU A 204 6.94 -35.20 -7.57
C LEU A 204 7.15 -36.33 -8.61
N LEU A 205 6.56 -36.20 -9.80
CA LEU A 205 6.66 -37.20 -10.87
C LEU A 205 8.01 -37.14 -11.62
N THR A 206 8.70 -36.02 -11.57
CA THR A 206 9.96 -35.79 -12.28
C THR A 206 11.14 -35.63 -11.33
N ASP A 207 11.00 -36.05 -10.06
CA ASP A 207 12.03 -35.91 -9.01
C ASP A 207 12.65 -34.49 -8.93
N GLY A 208 11.84 -33.47 -9.16
CA GLY A 208 12.20 -32.05 -9.15
C GLY A 208 12.86 -31.53 -10.43
N GLU A 209 12.96 -32.32 -11.50
CA GLU A 209 13.50 -31.85 -12.79
C GLU A 209 12.61 -30.81 -13.47
N HIS A 210 11.28 -30.89 -13.31
CA HIS A 210 10.35 -29.98 -13.96
C HIS A 210 10.58 -28.51 -13.57
N LYS A 211 10.70 -28.23 -12.27
CA LYS A 211 11.02 -26.89 -11.76
C LYS A 211 12.41 -26.43 -12.22
N LYS A 212 13.42 -27.30 -12.17
CA LYS A 212 14.78 -26.95 -12.62
C LYS A 212 14.82 -26.53 -14.08
N VAL A 213 14.15 -27.27 -14.97
CA VAL A 213 14.11 -26.94 -16.40
C VAL A 213 13.38 -25.60 -16.64
N ALA A 214 12.29 -25.35 -15.90
CA ALA A 214 11.57 -24.08 -15.99
C ALA A 214 12.42 -22.90 -15.48
N GLU A 215 13.16 -23.08 -14.38
CA GLU A 215 14.09 -22.08 -13.84
C GLU A 215 15.29 -21.86 -14.77
N ASP A 216 15.88 -22.92 -15.31
CA ASP A 216 17.02 -22.86 -16.22
C ASP A 216 16.67 -22.15 -17.54
N GLU A 217 15.46 -22.31 -18.05
CA GLU A 217 14.99 -21.58 -19.23
C GLU A 217 14.95 -20.07 -18.96
N VAL A 218 14.33 -19.66 -17.85
CA VAL A 218 14.24 -18.25 -17.46
C VAL A 218 15.64 -17.70 -17.19
N GLN A 219 16.49 -18.44 -16.49
CA GLN A 219 17.85 -18.02 -16.17
C GLN A 219 18.68 -17.79 -17.44
N LYS A 220 18.59 -18.68 -18.44
CA LYS A 220 19.28 -18.49 -19.72
C LYS A 220 18.85 -17.21 -20.44
N GLN A 221 17.56 -16.91 -20.43
CA GLN A 221 17.04 -15.70 -21.04
C GLN A 221 17.47 -14.44 -20.28
N LEU A 222 17.56 -14.51 -18.95
CA LEU A 222 18.10 -13.43 -18.12
C LEU A 222 19.60 -13.23 -18.38
N ASP A 223 20.38 -14.30 -18.42
CA ASP A 223 21.81 -14.24 -18.71
C ASP A 223 22.07 -13.61 -20.11
N GLU A 224 21.25 -13.95 -21.11
CA GLU A 224 21.32 -13.34 -22.44
C GLU A 224 21.03 -11.83 -22.38
N ILE A 225 20.00 -11.41 -21.64
CA ILE A 225 19.67 -9.99 -21.44
C ILE A 225 20.80 -9.27 -20.70
N ASP A 226 21.39 -9.89 -19.67
CA ASP A 226 22.52 -9.33 -18.94
C ASP A 226 23.73 -9.13 -19.84
N THR A 227 23.99 -10.05 -20.78
CA THR A 227 25.07 -9.85 -21.75
C THR A 227 24.82 -8.64 -22.65
N LEU A 228 23.59 -8.47 -23.15
CA LEU A 228 23.22 -7.32 -23.98
C LEU A 228 23.25 -6.01 -23.20
N LEU A 229 22.79 -6.01 -21.94
CA LEU A 229 22.85 -4.85 -21.05
C LEU A 229 24.29 -4.42 -20.77
N ASN A 230 25.18 -5.39 -20.52
CA ASN A 230 26.60 -5.10 -20.33
C ASN A 230 27.25 -4.54 -21.60
N GLU A 231 26.84 -4.99 -22.78
CA GLU A 231 27.28 -4.45 -24.05
C GLU A 231 26.76 -3.02 -24.27
N LEU A 232 25.47 -2.78 -23.99
CA LEU A 232 24.84 -1.46 -24.09
C LEU A 232 25.51 -0.47 -23.14
N LYS A 233 25.76 -0.90 -21.90
CA LYS A 233 26.50 -0.13 -20.90
C LYS A 233 27.90 0.23 -21.40
N LYS A 234 28.64 -0.70 -22.00
CA LYS A 234 29.98 -0.40 -22.55
C LYS A 234 29.94 0.63 -23.68
N VAL A 235 28.93 0.56 -24.56
CA VAL A 235 28.74 1.53 -25.65
C VAL A 235 28.41 2.91 -25.07
N GLN A 236 27.51 2.95 -24.08
CA GLN A 236 27.14 4.17 -23.36
C GLN A 236 28.31 4.78 -22.60
N GLU A 237 29.07 3.99 -21.85
CA GLU A 237 30.26 4.45 -21.14
C GLU A 237 31.31 4.99 -22.11
N ARG A 238 31.49 4.36 -23.27
CA ARG A 238 32.40 4.86 -24.32
C ARG A 238 31.94 6.23 -24.84
N ARG A 239 30.63 6.42 -25.08
CA ARG A 239 30.07 7.70 -25.51
C ARG A 239 30.19 8.78 -24.41
N LEU A 240 29.77 8.47 -23.19
CA LEU A 240 29.72 9.40 -22.06
C LEU A 240 31.13 9.77 -21.55
N SER A 241 32.09 8.85 -21.60
CA SER A 241 33.49 9.15 -21.24
C SER A 241 34.24 9.92 -22.32
N SER A 242 33.77 9.90 -23.57
CA SER A 242 34.43 10.58 -24.68
C SER A 242 34.30 12.10 -24.64
N SER A 243 33.21 12.66 -24.08
CA SER A 243 33.07 14.11 -23.97
C SER A 243 32.08 14.56 -22.90
N PRO A 244 32.33 15.69 -22.20
CA PRO A 244 31.43 16.24 -21.19
C PRO A 244 30.22 16.98 -21.78
N SER A 245 30.18 17.19 -23.10
CA SER A 245 29.02 17.78 -23.78
C SER A 245 27.94 16.73 -24.06
N PRO A 246 26.65 17.10 -24.10
CA PRO A 246 25.60 16.18 -24.53
C PRO A 246 25.86 15.67 -25.95
N VAL A 247 26.10 14.36 -26.10
CA VAL A 247 26.29 13.68 -27.40
C VAL A 247 25.08 12.78 -27.66
N GLU A 248 24.57 12.79 -28.89
CA GLU A 248 23.46 11.90 -29.30
C GLU A 248 23.88 10.41 -29.26
N PRO A 249 22.94 9.50 -28.96
CA PRO A 249 23.21 8.06 -28.94
C PRO A 249 23.55 7.54 -30.35
N ASP A 250 24.47 6.59 -30.41
CA ASP A 250 24.90 5.99 -31.67
C ASP A 250 23.83 5.04 -32.26
N GLU A 251 23.88 4.77 -33.56
CA GLU A 251 22.95 3.84 -34.21
C GLU A 251 23.08 2.41 -33.64
N GLU A 252 24.28 2.02 -33.22
CA GLU A 252 24.52 0.73 -32.57
C GLU A 252 23.89 0.69 -31.16
N GLU A 253 23.95 1.80 -30.42
CA GLU A 253 23.35 1.94 -29.08
C GLU A 253 21.82 1.80 -29.15
N THR A 254 21.20 2.46 -30.11
CA THR A 254 19.73 2.43 -30.29
C THR A 254 19.22 1.05 -30.70
N LYS A 255 19.90 0.37 -31.63
CA LYS A 255 19.55 -1.01 -32.03
C LYS A 255 19.66 -1.99 -30.87
N LEU A 256 20.72 -1.89 -30.07
CA LEU A 256 20.94 -2.76 -28.92
C LEU A 256 19.92 -2.50 -27.81
N ALA A 257 19.58 -1.22 -27.56
CA ALA A 257 18.51 -0.85 -26.64
C ALA A 257 17.15 -1.41 -27.07
N ASP A 258 16.81 -1.30 -28.36
CA ASP A 258 15.57 -1.85 -28.91
C ASP A 258 15.51 -3.37 -28.76
N GLU A 259 16.63 -4.08 -28.97
CA GLU A 259 16.71 -5.53 -28.78
C GLU A 259 16.48 -5.93 -27.32
N VAL A 260 17.13 -5.23 -26.37
CA VAL A 260 16.93 -5.45 -24.93
C VAL A 260 15.47 -5.23 -24.54
N ILE A 261 14.87 -4.12 -24.99
CA ILE A 261 13.46 -3.80 -24.73
C ILE A 261 12.56 -4.91 -25.27
N GLN A 262 12.81 -5.40 -26.48
CA GLN A 262 12.01 -6.48 -27.07
C GLN A 262 12.13 -7.78 -26.27
N LYS A 263 13.33 -8.17 -25.84
CA LYS A 263 13.55 -9.40 -25.05
C LYS A 263 12.93 -9.28 -23.66
N MET A 264 13.16 -8.18 -22.95
CA MET A 264 12.55 -7.93 -21.64
C MET A 264 11.01 -7.91 -21.74
N THR A 265 10.45 -7.28 -22.77
CA THR A 265 9.00 -7.25 -22.99
C THR A 265 8.43 -8.64 -23.22
N LYS A 266 9.13 -9.52 -23.95
CA LYS A 266 8.71 -10.92 -24.13
C LYS A 266 8.73 -11.68 -22.80
N LEU A 267 9.83 -11.59 -22.04
CA LEU A 267 9.93 -12.24 -20.73
C LEU A 267 8.83 -11.81 -19.77
N ILE A 268 8.58 -10.50 -19.69
CA ILE A 268 7.53 -9.92 -18.86
C ILE A 268 6.16 -10.48 -19.23
N LYS A 269 5.85 -10.57 -20.53
CA LYS A 269 4.56 -11.10 -21.00
C LYS A 269 4.38 -12.58 -20.68
N ASP A 270 5.46 -13.36 -20.75
CA ASP A 270 5.37 -14.82 -20.66
C ASP A 270 5.45 -15.33 -19.22
N LYS A 271 6.18 -14.64 -18.33
CA LYS A 271 6.55 -15.20 -17.01
C LYS A 271 6.12 -14.34 -15.81
N ALA A 272 5.71 -13.08 -15.99
CA ALA A 272 5.43 -12.17 -14.88
C ALA A 272 3.99 -11.65 -14.89
N LYS A 273 3.37 -11.53 -13.72
CA LYS A 273 2.07 -10.86 -13.58
C LYS A 273 2.27 -9.34 -13.61
N PRO A 274 1.38 -8.55 -14.23
CA PRO A 274 1.51 -7.09 -14.26
C PRO A 274 1.65 -6.44 -12.88
N GLY A 275 1.03 -7.01 -11.85
CA GLY A 275 1.10 -6.51 -10.47
C GLY A 275 2.43 -6.79 -9.74
N GLU A 276 3.24 -7.73 -10.22
CA GLU A 276 4.54 -8.07 -9.61
C GLU A 276 5.69 -7.21 -10.16
N ILE A 277 5.47 -6.53 -11.29
CA ILE A 277 6.49 -5.76 -12.02
C ILE A 277 6.38 -4.27 -11.68
N CYS A 278 5.22 -3.82 -11.24
CA CYS A 278 4.92 -2.43 -10.93
C CYS A 278 4.78 -2.23 -9.43
N ASP A 279 5.79 -1.63 -8.80
CA ASP A 279 5.62 -1.12 -7.44
C ASP A 279 4.71 0.14 -7.49
N SER A 280 3.51 -0.01 -6.93
CA SER A 280 2.55 1.09 -6.82
C SER A 280 3.17 2.33 -6.17
N SER A 281 4.02 2.14 -5.15
CA SER A 281 4.71 3.23 -4.46
C SER A 281 5.67 3.98 -5.37
N ALA A 282 6.47 3.25 -6.17
CA ALA A 282 7.36 3.85 -7.17
C ALA A 282 6.58 4.64 -8.24
N ILE A 283 5.41 4.14 -8.67
CA ILE A 283 4.55 4.82 -9.63
C ILE A 283 3.99 6.12 -9.04
N PHE A 284 3.44 6.08 -7.82
CA PHE A 284 2.90 7.27 -7.16
C PHE A 284 3.99 8.32 -6.92
N LYS A 285 5.19 7.89 -6.51
CA LYS A 285 6.35 8.78 -6.37
C LYS A 285 6.78 9.40 -7.70
N ALA A 286 6.81 8.63 -8.78
CA ALA A 286 7.11 9.14 -10.13
C ALA A 286 6.02 10.12 -10.64
N LEU A 287 4.78 9.95 -10.20
CA LEU A 287 3.65 10.84 -10.48
C LEU A 287 3.57 12.04 -9.53
N GLY A 288 4.48 12.16 -8.55
CA GLY A 288 4.49 13.24 -7.56
C GLY A 288 3.33 13.17 -6.57
N VAL A 289 2.74 11.99 -6.39
CA VAL A 289 1.69 11.72 -5.40
C VAL A 289 2.34 11.08 -4.19
N ASP A 290 2.39 11.82 -3.08
CA ASP A 290 2.79 11.25 -1.80
C ASP A 290 1.65 10.36 -1.30
N LEU A 291 1.93 9.04 -1.19
CA LEU A 291 1.08 8.13 -0.46
C LEU A 291 1.04 8.60 1.00
N ILE A 292 -0.06 9.25 1.36
CA ILE A 292 -0.40 9.52 2.76
C ILE A 292 -0.55 8.14 3.41
N LYS A 293 0.43 7.79 4.24
CA LYS A 293 0.42 6.57 5.06
C LYS A 293 -0.76 6.59 6.03
#